data_AF-A0A9D9V736-F1
#
_entry.id   AF-A0A9D9V736-F1
#
_cell.length_a   1.000
_cell.length_b   1.000
_cell.length_c   1.000
_cell.angle_alpha   90.00
_cell.angle_beta   90.00
_cell.angle_gamma   90.00
#
_symmetry.space_group_name_H-M   'P 1'
#
loop_
_entity.id
_entity.type
_entity.pdbx_description
1 polymer ?
#
loop_
_entity_poly.entity_id
_entity_poly.type
_entity_poly.pdbx_seq_one_letter_code
_entity_poly.pdbx_strand_id
1 'polypeptide(L)'
;MKNNCEPMVVTHRSPAAIKTQLSLRRLLQQKQTADFYYLIDIVGTCNLRCPSCPVGNYAEASPKGLMSFDMYQAILQKISLEHPGENVFIDLYNWGEPGLHKQLGEIIRITKSFHFGVGISTNLNVFPDMKTMVKESPSYLRISLSGYFNATYQQTHRRGDINLVKSNMHLLRYWIDQLKSDTFVQVGFHIYRDNFDVDFTKMQQLCDDLGFIFAPTLAALMPAEKAVKEVDGELLPNDEEIISKLVISTLKRVEILGEARKKYRDCQYRTVRTTINFDGSVPLCCATFEEAQIIAKNFLDISRQDIQAKKYAHGFCKKCQARSLDMVYTGAEPHLVEEQALAVLGEKYKTFLKDWNVSLDPIVEWQEKELTAQAAYDLATQYAAQSDLVRAKNFFLALIESFLKHGEGLYKLGKLHANEQDYLNAEKYYKRAVSLCPGHKPYLDALSQVCEHA
;
A
#
# COMPACT_ATOMS: atom_id res chain seq x y z
N MET A 1 43.14 17.04 -11.18
CA MET A 1 42.15 15.94 -11.30
C MET A 1 40.86 16.56 -11.82
N LYS A 2 40.49 16.31 -13.08
CA LYS A 2 39.27 16.83 -13.69
C LYS A 2 38.09 15.97 -13.21
N ASN A 3 37.12 16.58 -12.54
CA ASN A 3 35.86 15.94 -12.15
C ASN A 3 35.05 15.63 -13.41
N ASN A 4 35.12 14.38 -13.88
CA ASN A 4 34.17 13.86 -14.86
C ASN A 4 32.86 13.51 -14.14
N CYS A 5 32.02 14.51 -13.88
CA CYS A 5 30.59 14.26 -13.68
C CYS A 5 29.97 14.11 -15.07
N GLU A 6 29.89 12.88 -15.57
CA GLU A 6 28.99 12.59 -16.69
C GLU A 6 27.55 12.88 -16.23
N PRO A 7 26.76 13.68 -16.98
CA PRO A 7 25.37 13.89 -16.65
C PRO A 7 24.62 12.56 -16.73
N MET A 8 23.89 12.22 -15.66
CA MET A 8 22.99 11.07 -15.65
C MET A 8 21.96 11.23 -16.77
N VAL A 9 22.08 10.41 -17.82
CA VAL A 9 21.09 10.36 -18.90
C VAL A 9 19.85 9.65 -18.36
N VAL A 10 18.89 10.43 -17.88
CA VAL A 10 17.53 9.94 -17.62
C VAL A 10 16.87 9.76 -18.98
N THR A 11 16.64 8.52 -19.40
CA THR A 11 15.93 8.24 -20.65
C THR A 11 14.48 8.71 -20.51
N HIS A 12 14.13 9.82 -21.15
CA HIS A 12 12.77 10.35 -21.18
C HIS A 12 11.81 9.33 -21.80
N ARG A 13 10.82 8.89 -21.03
CA ARG A 13 9.69 8.09 -21.53
C ARG A 13 8.52 9.03 -21.86
N SER A 14 8.14 9.15 -23.13
CA SER A 14 6.93 9.88 -23.58
C SER A 14 5.74 8.92 -23.82
N PRO A 15 4.51 9.39 -24.13
CA PRO A 15 3.26 8.95 -23.48
C PRO A 15 2.77 7.56 -23.90
N ALA A 16 3.40 6.54 -23.34
CA ALA A 16 2.80 5.28 -22.89
C ALA A 16 2.41 5.36 -21.38
N ALA A 17 2.31 6.58 -20.84
CA ALA A 17 2.26 6.88 -19.41
C ALA A 17 1.09 6.19 -18.70
N ILE A 18 -0.14 6.37 -19.20
CA ILE A 18 -1.33 5.81 -18.53
C ILE A 18 -1.31 4.28 -18.50
N LYS A 19 -1.00 3.61 -19.63
CA LYS A 19 -0.88 2.14 -19.66
C LYS A 19 0.20 1.65 -18.69
N THR A 20 1.36 2.30 -18.68
CA THR A 20 2.45 1.97 -17.75
C THR A 20 2.02 2.16 -16.30
N GLN A 21 1.35 3.28 -15.97
CA GLN A 21 0.81 3.56 -14.64
C GLN A 21 -0.19 2.48 -14.21
N LEU A 22 -1.13 2.10 -15.08
CA LEU A 22 -2.12 1.05 -14.80
C LEU A 22 -1.44 -0.31 -14.54
N SER A 23 -0.46 -0.69 -15.37
CA SER A 23 0.30 -1.94 -15.20
C SER A 23 1.07 -1.96 -13.87
N LEU A 24 1.80 -0.89 -13.56
CA LEU A 24 2.56 -0.79 -12.31
C LEU A 24 1.65 -0.82 -11.08
N ARG A 25 0.50 -0.12 -11.13
CA ARG A 25 -0.51 -0.15 -10.05
C ARG A 25 -1.06 -1.55 -9.82
N ARG A 26 -1.38 -2.29 -10.89
CA ARG A 26 -1.84 -3.68 -10.76
C ARG A 26 -0.79 -4.52 -10.04
N LEU A 27 0.46 -4.47 -10.49
CA LEU A 27 1.54 -5.27 -9.90
C LEU A 27 1.76 -4.92 -8.43
N LEU A 28 1.66 -3.62 -8.09
CA LEU A 28 1.72 -3.17 -6.70
C LEU A 28 0.54 -3.72 -5.87
N GLN A 29 -0.70 -3.63 -6.37
CA GLN A 29 -1.89 -4.17 -5.68
C GLN A 29 -1.75 -5.66 -5.39
N GLN A 30 -1.19 -6.42 -6.34
CA GLN A 30 -0.92 -7.85 -6.16
C GLN A 30 0.12 -8.10 -5.07
N LYS A 31 1.21 -7.34 -5.05
CA LYS A 31 2.22 -7.43 -3.98
C LYS A 31 1.66 -7.04 -2.61
N GLN A 32 0.68 -6.13 -2.57
CA GLN A 32 0.07 -5.68 -1.33
C GLN A 32 -1.05 -6.61 -0.83
N THR A 33 -1.58 -7.53 -1.64
CA THR A 33 -2.71 -8.38 -1.22
C THR A 33 -2.30 -9.36 -0.12
N ALA A 34 -2.65 -9.05 1.13
CA ALA A 34 -2.44 -9.90 2.30
C ALA A 34 -3.74 -10.24 3.04
N ASP A 35 -3.69 -11.32 3.82
CA ASP A 35 -4.75 -11.75 4.72
C ASP A 35 -4.72 -10.92 6.01
N PHE A 36 -3.54 -10.42 6.39
CA PHE A 36 -3.37 -9.52 7.53
C PHE A 36 -2.27 -8.48 7.31
N TYR A 37 -2.51 -7.26 7.78
CA TYR A 37 -1.60 -6.13 7.65
C TYR A 37 -1.09 -5.65 9.02
N TYR A 38 0.21 -5.43 9.13
CA TYR A 38 0.81 -4.73 10.26
C TYR A 38 1.35 -3.37 9.79
N LEU A 39 1.10 -2.33 10.58
CA LEU A 39 1.82 -1.05 10.46
C LEU A 39 2.72 -0.93 11.68
N ILE A 40 4.03 -0.86 11.46
CA ILE A 40 5.02 -0.83 12.53
C ILE A 40 5.83 0.45 12.38
N ASP A 41 5.62 1.41 13.28
CA ASP A 41 6.49 2.58 13.36
C ASP A 41 7.84 2.14 13.92
N ILE A 42 8.85 1.98 13.07
CA ILE A 42 10.23 1.69 13.52
C ILE A 42 10.95 2.94 14.03
N VAL A 43 10.35 4.12 13.83
CA VAL A 43 10.82 5.43 14.32
C VAL A 43 9.63 6.14 14.95
N GLY A 44 9.76 6.64 16.18
CA GLY A 44 8.66 7.33 16.87
C GLY A 44 8.36 8.75 16.40
N THR A 45 9.23 9.33 15.57
CA THR A 45 9.18 10.74 15.18
C THR A 45 9.48 10.95 13.69
N CYS A 46 9.33 12.19 13.24
CA CYS A 46 9.61 12.62 11.88
C CYS A 46 10.44 13.92 11.88
N ASN A 47 11.24 14.13 10.84
CA ASN A 47 11.99 15.37 10.62
C ASN A 47 11.07 16.55 10.19
N LEU A 48 9.90 16.25 9.63
CA LEU A 48 8.89 17.25 9.23
C LEU A 48 7.90 17.59 10.35
N ARG A 49 7.13 18.66 10.17
CA ARG A 49 6.03 19.08 11.06
C ARG A 49 4.77 19.40 10.25
N CYS A 50 4.31 18.43 9.47
CA CYS A 50 3.13 18.58 8.61
C CYS A 50 1.89 18.96 9.44
N PRO A 51 1.14 20.03 9.11
CA PRO A 51 -0.05 20.45 9.87
C PRO A 51 -1.20 19.44 9.88
N SER A 52 -1.21 18.47 8.98
CA SER A 52 -2.18 17.38 8.93
C SER A 52 -1.72 16.11 9.65
N CYS A 53 -0.51 16.08 10.20
CA CYS A 53 0.06 14.90 10.86
C CYS A 53 0.10 15.11 12.37
N PRO A 54 -0.21 14.10 13.21
CA PRO A 54 -0.11 14.22 14.67
C PRO A 54 1.28 14.64 15.16
N VAL A 55 2.35 14.28 14.43
CA VAL A 55 3.72 14.74 14.75
C VAL A 55 3.89 16.26 14.60
N GLY A 56 3.09 16.90 13.75
CA GLY A 56 3.14 18.34 13.49
C GLY A 56 1.99 19.16 14.09
N ASN A 57 0.86 18.53 14.40
CA ASN A 57 -0.37 19.22 14.79
C ASN A 57 -0.81 19.03 16.25
N TYR A 58 -0.12 18.20 17.03
CA TYR A 58 -0.22 18.23 18.49
C TYR A 58 0.84 19.16 19.08
N ALA A 59 0.47 19.86 20.16
CA ALA A 59 1.38 20.76 20.88
C ALA A 59 2.45 19.98 21.67
N GLU A 60 2.11 18.78 22.13
CA GLU A 60 3.01 17.91 22.88
C GLU A 60 4.13 17.37 21.99
N ALA A 61 5.30 17.15 22.59
CA ALA A 61 6.41 16.56 21.88
C ALA A 61 6.06 15.12 21.49
N SER A 62 6.10 14.84 20.19
CA SER A 62 5.89 13.48 19.69
C SER A 62 6.88 12.51 20.35
N PRO A 63 6.47 11.26 20.63
CA PRO A 63 7.37 10.24 21.13
C PRO A 63 8.65 10.17 20.30
N LYS A 64 9.80 10.01 20.95
CA LYS A 64 11.09 9.89 20.26
C LYS A 64 11.72 8.56 20.58
N GLY A 65 12.23 7.90 19.55
CA GLY A 65 13.00 6.68 19.68
C GLY A 65 13.08 5.93 18.37
N LEU A 66 13.93 4.91 18.37
CA LEU A 66 14.09 3.95 17.31
C LEU A 66 13.75 2.59 17.89
N MET A 67 12.95 1.80 17.19
CA MET A 67 12.69 0.42 17.60
C MET A 67 14.00 -0.37 17.54
N SER A 68 14.37 -1.04 18.64
CA SER A 68 15.56 -1.88 18.63
C SER A 68 15.39 -3.07 17.67
N PHE A 69 16.48 -3.52 17.07
CA PHE A 69 16.47 -4.68 16.19
C PHE A 69 15.96 -5.95 16.90
N ASP A 70 16.34 -6.17 18.16
CA ASP A 70 15.90 -7.32 18.97
C ASP A 70 14.38 -7.31 19.21
N MET A 71 13.82 -6.15 19.56
CA MET A 71 12.36 -6.01 19.70
C MET A 71 11.65 -6.28 18.38
N TYR A 72 12.15 -5.72 17.28
CA TYR A 72 11.57 -5.95 15.95
C TYR A 72 11.60 -7.43 15.57
N GLN A 73 12.72 -8.11 15.81
CA GLN A 73 12.85 -9.55 15.58
C GLN A 73 11.87 -10.37 16.43
N ALA A 74 11.69 -10.03 17.71
CA ALA A 74 10.70 -10.68 18.58
C ALA A 74 9.26 -10.46 18.08
N ILE A 75 8.93 -9.26 17.59
CA ILE A 75 7.64 -8.96 16.97
C ILE A 75 7.42 -9.84 15.74
N LEU A 76 8.39 -9.97 14.84
CA LEU A 76 8.30 -10.83 13.66
C LEU A 76 8.08 -12.30 14.01
N GLN A 77 8.81 -12.81 15.02
CA GLN A 77 8.65 -14.17 15.51
C GLN A 77 7.24 -14.41 16.03
N LYS A 78 6.70 -13.49 16.84
CA LYS A 78 5.32 -13.57 17.33
C LYS A 78 4.30 -13.54 16.19
N ILE A 79 4.44 -12.61 15.24
CA ILE A 79 3.57 -12.53 14.06
C ILE A 79 3.60 -13.86 13.29
N SER A 80 4.78 -14.43 13.06
CA SER A 80 4.90 -15.72 12.35
C SER A 80 4.21 -16.87 13.07
N LEU A 81 4.21 -16.90 14.40
CA LEU A 81 3.55 -17.94 15.19
C LEU A 81 2.01 -17.76 15.21
N GLU A 82 1.52 -16.53 15.14
CA GLU A 82 0.08 -16.22 15.18
C GLU A 82 -0.61 -16.26 13.80
N HIS A 83 0.16 -16.42 12.73
CA HIS A 83 -0.32 -16.40 11.34
C HIS A 83 0.16 -17.62 10.52
N PRO A 84 -0.02 -18.86 11.00
CA PRO A 84 0.42 -20.04 10.26
C PRO A 84 -0.33 -20.17 8.92
N GLY A 85 0.39 -20.03 7.81
CA GLY A 85 -0.17 -20.17 6.46
C GLY A 85 -0.94 -18.95 5.93
N GLU A 86 -1.03 -17.85 6.69
CA GLU A 86 -1.61 -16.60 6.22
C GLU A 86 -0.55 -15.76 5.50
N ASN A 87 -0.95 -15.04 4.44
CA ASN A 87 -0.09 -14.03 3.83
C ASN A 87 -0.11 -12.75 4.66
N VAL A 88 1.03 -12.38 5.25
CA VAL A 88 1.16 -11.18 6.08
C VAL A 88 1.95 -10.10 5.34
N PHE A 89 1.50 -8.86 5.46
CA PHE A 89 2.19 -7.68 4.94
C PHE A 89 2.51 -6.69 6.06
N ILE A 90 3.75 -6.19 6.09
CA ILE A 90 4.24 -5.24 7.10
C ILE A 90 4.63 -3.93 6.44
N ASP A 91 3.93 -2.87 6.80
CA ASP A 91 4.31 -1.49 6.49
C ASP A 91 5.16 -0.94 7.64
N LEU A 92 6.41 -0.56 7.35
CA LEU A 92 7.38 -0.05 8.33
C LEU A 92 7.16 1.43 8.68
N TYR A 93 5.91 1.86 8.72
CA TYR A 93 5.52 3.23 8.99
C TYR A 93 4.06 3.32 9.46
N ASN A 94 3.78 4.35 10.23
CA ASN A 94 2.46 4.93 10.38
C ASN A 94 2.59 6.46 10.53
N TRP A 95 3.24 6.92 11.60
CA TRP A 95 3.42 8.35 11.90
C TRP A 95 4.89 8.82 11.83
N GLY A 96 5.84 7.92 11.98
CA GLY A 96 7.27 8.21 11.95
C GLY A 96 7.86 8.33 10.54
N GLU A 97 9.14 8.75 10.48
CA GLU A 97 9.94 8.71 9.26
C GLU A 97 10.92 7.53 9.28
N PRO A 98 10.64 6.43 8.56
CA PRO A 98 11.51 5.25 8.55
C PRO A 98 12.90 5.52 7.97
N GLY A 99 13.06 6.52 7.10
CA GLY A 99 14.37 6.93 6.55
C GLY A 99 15.37 7.41 7.61
N LEU A 100 14.92 7.70 8.83
CA LEU A 100 15.80 8.04 9.98
C LEU A 100 16.39 6.81 10.68
N HIS A 101 15.89 5.60 10.40
CA HIS A 101 16.36 4.39 11.07
C HIS A 101 17.68 3.89 10.46
N LYS A 102 18.75 3.85 11.28
CA LYS A 102 20.11 3.50 10.82
C LYS A 102 20.24 2.06 10.28
N GLN A 103 19.37 1.16 10.73
CA GLN A 103 19.35 -0.25 10.32
C GLN A 103 18.16 -0.59 9.41
N LEU A 104 17.63 0.38 8.66
CA LEU A 104 16.45 0.16 7.81
C LEU A 104 16.64 -1.03 6.84
N GLY A 105 17.82 -1.14 6.21
CA GLY A 105 18.12 -2.29 5.34
C GLY A 105 18.02 -3.63 6.06
N GLU A 106 18.58 -3.74 7.27
CA GLU A 106 18.53 -4.98 8.06
C GLU A 106 17.11 -5.35 8.48
N ILE A 107 16.29 -4.35 8.83
CA ILE A 107 14.86 -4.51 9.15
C ILE A 107 14.10 -5.06 7.93
N ILE A 108 14.33 -4.54 6.73
CA ILE A 108 13.73 -5.04 5.49
C ILE A 108 14.15 -6.50 5.25
N ARG A 109 15.45 -6.76 5.35
CA ARG A 109 16.04 -8.09 5.12
C ARG A 109 15.44 -9.14 6.06
N ILE A 110 15.38 -8.85 7.36
CA ILE A 110 14.81 -9.80 8.34
C ILE A 110 13.31 -10.00 8.10
N THR A 111 12.54 -8.94 7.80
CA THR A 111 11.11 -9.07 7.47
C THR A 111 10.87 -10.05 6.32
N LYS A 112 11.65 -9.93 5.25
CA LYS A 112 11.56 -10.82 4.08
C LYS A 112 11.98 -12.26 4.38
N SER A 113 12.89 -12.48 5.35
CA SER A 113 13.29 -13.83 5.78
C SER A 113 12.16 -14.60 6.47
N PHE A 114 11.14 -13.91 7.00
CA PHE A 114 9.88 -14.51 7.47
C PHE A 114 8.84 -14.68 6.35
N HIS A 115 9.23 -14.45 5.09
CA HIS A 115 8.35 -14.47 3.91
C HIS A 115 7.19 -13.46 3.94
N PHE A 116 7.29 -12.41 4.75
CA PHE A 116 6.31 -11.33 4.78
C PHE A 116 6.56 -10.30 3.68
N GLY A 117 5.47 -9.72 3.16
CA GLY A 117 5.56 -8.51 2.35
C GLY A 117 6.04 -7.33 3.19
N VAL A 118 6.80 -6.41 2.59
CA VAL A 118 7.34 -5.25 3.32
C VAL A 118 7.18 -3.96 2.52
N GLY A 119 6.56 -2.95 3.14
CA GLY A 119 6.31 -1.64 2.57
C GLY A 119 6.96 -0.54 3.41
N ILE A 120 7.32 0.56 2.76
CA ILE A 120 7.89 1.75 3.42
C ILE A 120 7.18 2.97 2.86
N SER A 121 6.89 3.98 3.69
CA SER A 121 6.51 5.30 3.24
C SER A 121 7.44 6.34 3.86
N THR A 122 7.97 7.23 3.03
CA THR A 122 8.95 8.24 3.43
C THR A 122 8.58 9.61 2.86
N ASN A 123 8.92 10.67 3.57
CA ASN A 123 8.90 12.03 3.04
C ASN A 123 10.12 12.34 2.15
N LEU A 124 11.11 11.45 2.13
CA LEU A 124 12.32 11.50 1.30
C LEU A 124 13.20 12.76 1.45
N ASN A 125 13.01 13.59 2.47
CA ASN A 125 13.89 14.72 2.76
C ASN A 125 15.20 14.26 3.42
N VAL A 126 15.18 13.15 4.18
CA VAL A 126 16.36 12.57 4.83
C VAL A 126 16.34 11.05 4.63
N PHE A 127 17.28 10.54 3.83
CA PHE A 127 17.38 9.10 3.53
C PHE A 127 18.83 8.67 3.29
N PRO A 128 19.68 8.65 4.34
CA PRO A 128 21.12 8.45 4.18
C PRO A 128 21.50 7.08 3.60
N ASP A 129 20.70 6.03 3.85
CA ASP A 129 21.02 4.65 3.44
C ASP A 129 20.14 4.11 2.30
N MET A 130 19.85 4.98 1.32
CA MET A 130 18.95 4.67 0.20
C MET A 130 19.43 3.48 -0.63
N LYS A 131 20.74 3.41 -0.93
CA LYS A 131 21.32 2.33 -1.74
C LYS A 131 21.10 0.95 -1.09
N THR A 132 21.33 0.85 0.21
CA THR A 132 21.13 -0.41 0.95
C THR A 132 19.65 -0.78 0.99
N MET A 133 18.75 0.17 1.27
CA MET A 133 17.31 -0.09 1.21
C MET A 133 16.88 -0.63 -0.17
N VAL A 134 17.35 -0.02 -1.27
CA VAL A 134 17.03 -0.48 -2.64
C VAL A 134 17.59 -1.89 -2.90
N LYS A 135 18.80 -2.19 -2.38
CA LYS A 135 19.42 -3.51 -2.48
C LYS A 135 18.58 -4.59 -1.78
N GLU A 136 18.06 -4.29 -0.60
CA GLU A 136 17.20 -5.22 0.15
C GLU A 136 15.81 -5.39 -0.47
N SER A 137 15.45 -4.50 -1.41
CA SER A 137 14.30 -4.60 -2.32
C SER A 137 12.98 -4.81 -1.57
N PRO A 138 12.46 -3.77 -0.86
CA PRO A 138 11.13 -3.84 -0.27
C PRO A 138 10.06 -4.06 -1.34
N SER A 139 8.92 -4.63 -0.97
CA SER A 139 7.82 -4.89 -1.90
C SER A 139 7.34 -3.61 -2.58
N TYR A 140 7.32 -2.51 -1.82
CA TYR A 140 7.15 -1.16 -2.36
C TYR A 140 7.76 -0.08 -1.46
N LEU A 141 8.03 1.08 -2.06
CA LEU A 141 8.33 2.33 -1.38
C LEU A 141 7.33 3.40 -1.81
N ARG A 142 6.72 4.06 -0.84
CA ARG A 142 5.87 5.23 -1.04
C ARG A 142 6.63 6.50 -0.69
N ILE A 143 6.49 7.53 -1.52
CA ILE A 143 6.98 8.88 -1.28
C ILE A 143 5.76 9.76 -1.03
N SER A 144 5.59 10.24 0.20
CA SER A 144 4.44 11.07 0.58
C SER A 144 4.79 12.55 0.47
N LEU A 145 4.02 13.28 -0.35
CA LEU A 145 4.21 14.70 -0.63
C LEU A 145 2.91 15.37 -1.09
N SER A 146 2.93 16.69 -1.27
CA SER A 146 1.75 17.49 -1.65
C SER A 146 2.12 18.75 -2.44
N GLY A 147 3.20 18.69 -3.21
CA GLY A 147 3.65 19.82 -4.00
C GLY A 147 4.79 19.45 -4.93
N TYR A 148 5.05 20.34 -5.89
CA TYR A 148 6.19 20.35 -6.80
C TYR A 148 7.05 21.60 -6.58
N PHE A 149 6.41 22.71 -6.22
CA PHE A 149 7.06 23.97 -5.84
C PHE A 149 7.15 24.12 -4.33
N ASN A 150 8.28 24.67 -3.87
CA ASN A 150 8.60 24.65 -2.44
C ASN A 150 7.64 25.50 -1.60
N ALA A 151 7.15 26.62 -2.14
CA ALA A 151 6.19 27.48 -1.47
C ALA A 151 4.85 26.77 -1.21
N THR A 152 4.35 25.98 -2.16
CA THR A 152 3.15 25.15 -1.99
C THR A 152 3.42 24.00 -1.03
N TYR A 153 4.53 23.29 -1.23
CA TYR A 153 4.90 22.13 -0.43
C TYR A 153 5.02 22.45 1.07
N GLN A 154 5.69 23.55 1.43
CA GLN A 154 5.91 23.92 2.84
C GLN A 154 4.65 24.29 3.61
N GLN A 155 3.55 24.61 2.93
CA GLN A 155 2.25 24.87 3.58
C GLN A 155 1.67 23.61 4.22
N THR A 156 1.99 22.43 3.68
CA THR A 156 1.43 21.14 4.12
C THR A 156 2.50 20.15 4.58
N HIS A 157 3.76 20.35 4.19
CA HIS A 157 4.96 19.62 4.63
C HIS A 157 5.98 20.57 5.28
N ARG A 158 5.57 21.21 6.38
CA ARG A 158 6.39 22.21 7.09
C ARG A 158 7.75 21.62 7.47
N ARG A 159 8.82 22.42 7.29
CA ARG A 159 10.25 22.05 7.41
C ARG A 159 10.82 21.17 6.29
N GLY A 160 10.03 20.84 5.27
CA GLY A 160 10.52 20.12 4.10
C GLY A 160 11.08 21.04 3.02
N ASP A 161 11.84 20.45 2.10
CA ASP A 161 12.28 21.04 0.85
C ASP A 161 11.95 20.10 -0.32
N ILE A 162 10.96 20.47 -1.14
CA ILE A 162 10.55 19.64 -2.27
C ILE A 162 11.66 19.48 -3.32
N ASN A 163 12.61 20.41 -3.40
CA ASN A 163 13.72 20.28 -4.33
C ASN A 163 14.66 19.16 -3.91
N LEU A 164 14.93 19.03 -2.62
CA LEU A 164 15.68 17.91 -2.07
C LEU A 164 14.95 16.57 -2.30
N VAL A 165 13.63 16.54 -2.10
CA VAL A 165 12.81 15.37 -2.40
C VAL A 165 12.94 14.97 -3.88
N LYS A 166 12.79 15.91 -4.82
CA LYS A 166 12.95 15.64 -6.26
C LYS A 166 14.36 15.13 -6.60
N SER A 167 15.40 15.74 -6.05
CA SER A 167 16.78 15.25 -6.22
C SER A 167 16.94 13.81 -5.71
N ASN A 168 16.35 13.50 -4.55
CA ASN A 168 16.37 12.15 -3.99
C ASN A 168 15.51 11.16 -4.80
N MET A 169 14.45 11.60 -5.47
CA MET A 169 13.67 10.78 -6.40
C MET A 169 14.53 10.33 -7.60
N HIS A 170 15.32 11.23 -8.17
CA HIS A 170 16.28 10.88 -9.23
C HIS A 170 17.37 9.91 -8.74
N LEU A 171 17.89 10.13 -7.53
CA LEU A 171 18.87 9.23 -6.92
C LEU A 171 18.28 7.84 -6.64
N LEU A 172 17.02 7.78 -6.20
CA LEU A 172 16.30 6.53 -5.98
C LEU A 172 16.16 5.75 -7.28
N ARG A 173 15.70 6.41 -8.35
CA ARG A 173 15.59 5.82 -9.69
C ARG A 173 16.93 5.24 -10.14
N TYR A 174 18.01 6.03 -10.02
CA TYR A 174 19.36 5.58 -10.33
C TYR A 174 19.73 4.28 -9.61
N TRP A 175 19.53 4.19 -8.30
CA TRP A 175 19.87 2.97 -7.56
C TRP A 175 19.00 1.79 -7.95
N ILE A 176 17.71 1.99 -8.23
CA ILE A 176 16.83 0.89 -8.68
C ILE A 176 17.35 0.35 -10.02
N ASP A 177 17.78 1.22 -10.94
CA ASP A 177 18.33 0.80 -12.24
C ASP A 177 19.67 0.09 -12.09
N GLN A 178 20.60 0.66 -11.32
CA GLN A 178 21.94 0.08 -11.12
C GLN A 178 21.90 -1.28 -10.43
N LEU A 179 20.99 -1.45 -9.46
CA LEU A 179 20.87 -2.68 -8.68
C LEU A 179 19.84 -3.65 -9.27
N LYS A 180 19.13 -3.27 -10.34
CA LYS A 180 18.02 -4.03 -10.95
C LYS A 180 17.00 -4.46 -9.88
N SER A 181 16.64 -3.53 -9.01
CA SER A 181 15.76 -3.81 -7.87
C SER A 181 14.29 -3.90 -8.32
N ASP A 182 13.56 -4.87 -7.79
CA ASP A 182 12.12 -5.08 -8.04
C ASP A 182 11.20 -4.19 -7.19
N THR A 183 11.76 -3.16 -6.54
CA THR A 183 11.03 -2.24 -5.68
C THR A 183 10.08 -1.38 -6.52
N PHE A 184 8.78 -1.46 -6.27
CA PHE A 184 7.84 -0.50 -6.83
C PHE A 184 7.91 0.81 -6.07
N VAL A 185 7.95 1.94 -6.78
CA VAL A 185 7.89 3.26 -6.18
C VAL A 185 6.55 3.91 -6.49
N GLN A 186 5.86 4.35 -5.44
CA GLN A 186 4.61 5.09 -5.53
C GLN A 186 4.80 6.48 -4.94
N VAL A 187 4.39 7.52 -5.65
CA VAL A 187 4.31 8.89 -5.14
C VAL A 187 2.88 9.15 -4.68
N GLY A 188 2.69 9.21 -3.37
CA GLY A 188 1.44 9.60 -2.73
C GLY A 188 1.29 11.12 -2.74
N PHE A 189 0.50 11.67 -3.65
CA PHE A 189 0.25 13.11 -3.74
C PHE A 189 -1.03 13.50 -2.99
N HIS A 190 -0.90 14.17 -1.85
CA HIS A 190 -2.06 14.67 -1.10
C HIS A 190 -2.62 15.91 -1.78
N ILE A 191 -3.84 15.83 -2.33
CA ILE A 191 -4.50 16.95 -2.99
C ILE A 191 -5.16 17.86 -1.94
N TYR A 192 -4.80 19.13 -2.01
CA TYR A 192 -5.42 20.26 -1.32
C TYR A 192 -5.97 21.25 -2.35
N ARG A 193 -6.77 22.23 -1.92
CA ARG A 193 -7.37 23.23 -2.83
C ARG A 193 -6.33 24.09 -3.56
N ASP A 194 -5.18 24.28 -2.96
CA ASP A 194 -4.14 25.22 -3.38
C ASP A 194 -2.96 24.58 -4.13
N ASN A 195 -2.91 23.24 -4.20
CA ASN A 195 -1.88 22.51 -4.94
C ASN A 195 -2.40 21.85 -6.23
N PHE A 196 -3.66 22.09 -6.56
CA PHE A 196 -4.24 21.75 -7.86
C PHE A 196 -4.38 23.02 -8.70
N ASP A 197 -3.96 23.06 -9.97
CA ASP A 197 -3.57 21.94 -10.83
C ASP A 197 -2.05 21.86 -11.12
N VAL A 198 -1.31 22.98 -11.06
CA VAL A 198 0.06 23.04 -11.58
C VAL A 198 1.01 22.10 -10.84
N ASP A 199 1.02 22.11 -9.49
CA ASP A 199 1.85 21.20 -8.69
C ASP A 199 1.50 19.73 -8.97
N PHE A 200 0.21 19.43 -9.10
CA PHE A 200 -0.29 18.09 -9.45
C PHE A 200 0.23 17.63 -10.81
N THR A 201 0.06 18.41 -11.89
CA THR A 201 0.49 18.04 -13.24
C THR A 201 2.01 17.92 -13.33
N LYS A 202 2.76 18.83 -12.69
CA LYS A 202 4.22 18.78 -12.71
C LYS A 202 4.78 17.58 -11.95
N MET A 203 4.17 17.21 -10.82
CA MET A 203 4.56 16.01 -10.10
C MET A 203 4.19 14.74 -10.87
N GLN A 204 3.01 14.69 -11.50
CA GLN A 204 2.62 13.58 -12.37
C GLN A 204 3.66 13.37 -13.48
N GLN A 205 4.05 14.44 -14.17
CA GLN A 205 5.05 14.36 -15.23
C GLN A 205 6.41 13.86 -14.74
N LEU A 206 6.86 14.32 -13.56
CA LEU A 206 8.09 13.80 -12.95
C LEU A 206 7.97 12.29 -12.63
N CYS A 207 6.82 11.84 -12.15
CA CYS A 207 6.59 10.42 -11.89
C CYS A 207 6.67 9.60 -13.18
N ASP A 208 6.09 10.10 -14.28
CA ASP A 208 6.15 9.45 -15.59
C ASP A 208 7.59 9.38 -16.11
N ASP A 209 8.37 10.46 -15.99
CA ASP A 209 9.79 10.50 -16.38
C ASP A 209 10.63 9.48 -15.59
N LEU A 210 10.30 9.25 -14.32
CA LEU A 210 11.01 8.32 -13.43
C LEU A 210 10.44 6.89 -13.45
N GLY A 211 9.33 6.66 -14.14
CA GLY A 211 8.60 5.39 -14.07
C GLY A 211 8.09 5.06 -12.67
N PHE A 212 7.72 6.07 -11.88
CA PHE A 212 7.10 5.93 -10.57
C PHE A 212 5.57 6.01 -10.69
N ILE A 213 4.86 5.29 -9.81
CA ILE A 213 3.40 5.31 -9.79
C ILE A 213 2.92 6.64 -9.20
N PHE A 214 2.17 7.45 -9.94
CA PHE A 214 1.60 8.69 -9.41
C PHE A 214 0.23 8.43 -8.77
N ALA A 215 0.15 8.31 -7.44
CA ALA A 215 -1.07 7.95 -6.73
C ALA A 215 -1.61 9.12 -5.89
N PRO A 216 -2.42 10.01 -6.47
CA PRO A 216 -2.98 11.11 -5.71
C PRO A 216 -4.11 10.66 -4.79
N THR A 217 -4.34 11.39 -3.71
CA THR A 217 -5.42 11.15 -2.75
C THR A 217 -5.91 12.49 -2.21
N LEU A 218 -7.23 12.69 -2.17
CA LEU A 218 -7.82 13.88 -1.54
C LEU A 218 -7.44 13.90 -0.05
N ALA A 219 -6.76 14.96 0.40
CA ALA A 219 -6.35 15.08 1.80
C ALA A 219 -7.55 15.06 2.76
N ALA A 220 -7.33 14.53 3.96
CA ALA A 220 -8.31 14.45 5.03
C ALA A 220 -7.67 14.87 6.36
N LEU A 221 -8.47 15.30 7.32
CA LEU A 221 -8.00 15.63 8.66
C LEU A 221 -7.59 14.36 9.42
N MET A 222 -6.42 14.41 10.04
CA MET A 222 -5.87 13.37 10.90
C MET A 222 -5.32 13.99 12.20
N PRO A 223 -5.24 13.22 13.29
CA PRO A 223 -5.72 11.85 13.44
C PRO A 223 -7.25 11.79 13.64
N ALA A 224 -7.82 10.59 13.73
CA ALA A 224 -9.26 10.36 13.84
C ALA A 224 -9.89 11.10 15.03
N GLU A 225 -9.15 11.29 16.12
CA GLU A 225 -9.57 12.03 17.31
C GLU A 225 -9.89 13.49 16.97
N LYS A 226 -9.06 14.15 16.17
CA LYS A 226 -9.35 15.52 15.72
C LYS A 226 -10.54 15.57 14.76
N ALA A 227 -10.67 14.60 13.86
CA ALA A 227 -11.83 14.56 12.96
C ALA A 227 -13.16 14.33 13.71
N VAL A 228 -13.15 13.52 14.77
CA VAL A 228 -14.33 13.38 15.65
C VAL A 228 -14.67 14.72 16.31
N LYS A 229 -13.67 15.42 16.88
CA LYS A 229 -13.84 16.75 17.50
C LYS A 229 -14.39 17.78 16.50
N GLU A 230 -13.83 17.84 15.29
CA GLU A 230 -14.30 18.74 14.22
C GLU A 230 -15.77 18.49 13.87
N VAL A 231 -16.16 17.21 13.71
CA VAL A 231 -17.53 16.83 13.36
C VAL A 231 -18.51 17.12 14.50
N ASP A 232 -18.04 17.06 15.75
CA ASP A 232 -18.83 17.40 16.95
C ASP A 232 -18.94 18.91 17.19
N GLY A 233 -18.36 19.74 16.32
CA GLY A 233 -18.40 21.18 16.42
C GLY A 233 -17.44 21.75 17.47
N GLU A 234 -16.48 20.96 17.94
CA GLU A 234 -15.41 21.45 18.80
C GLU A 234 -14.43 22.32 18.00
N LEU A 235 -13.93 23.39 18.64
CA LEU A 235 -12.91 24.23 18.05
C LEU A 235 -11.56 23.52 18.06
N LEU A 236 -10.88 23.54 16.92
CA LEU A 236 -9.54 22.99 16.75
C LEU A 236 -8.55 24.15 16.46
N PRO A 237 -8.17 24.91 17.50
CA PRO A 237 -7.24 26.01 17.31
C PRO A 237 -5.93 25.47 16.76
N ASN A 238 -5.38 26.15 15.75
CA ASN A 238 -4.19 25.78 14.97
C ASN A 238 -4.43 24.77 13.83
N ASP A 239 -5.63 24.22 13.69
CA ASP A 239 -5.99 23.36 12.55
C ASP A 239 -6.86 24.10 11.52
N GLU A 240 -7.31 25.34 11.79
CA GLU A 240 -8.23 26.06 10.89
C GLU A 240 -7.65 26.24 9.49
N GLU A 241 -6.36 26.56 9.41
CA GLU A 241 -5.66 26.75 8.15
C GLU A 241 -5.67 25.45 7.32
N ILE A 242 -5.30 24.31 7.93
CA ILE A 242 -5.21 23.03 7.20
C ILE A 242 -6.59 22.50 6.83
N ILE A 243 -7.59 22.69 7.69
CA ILE A 243 -8.99 22.33 7.42
C ILE A 243 -9.52 23.14 6.23
N SER A 244 -9.22 24.45 6.17
CA SER A 244 -9.68 25.31 5.06
C SER A 244 -9.11 24.91 3.70
N LYS A 245 -7.96 24.23 3.68
CA LYS A 245 -7.29 23.75 2.47
C LYS A 245 -7.84 22.42 1.96
N LEU A 246 -8.65 21.69 2.74
CA LEU A 246 -9.23 20.41 2.31
C LEU A 246 -10.17 20.62 1.12
N VAL A 247 -10.01 19.81 0.06
CA VAL A 247 -10.89 19.85 -1.11
C VAL A 247 -12.34 19.60 -0.71
N ILE A 248 -12.57 18.54 0.07
CA ILE A 248 -13.85 18.24 0.71
C ILE A 248 -13.61 18.23 2.21
N SER A 249 -14.37 19.08 2.93
CA SER A 249 -14.29 19.19 4.39
C SER A 249 -14.68 17.88 5.07
N THR A 250 -14.21 17.68 6.31
CA THR A 250 -14.54 16.49 7.09
C THR A 250 -16.05 16.33 7.27
N LEU A 251 -16.76 17.40 7.62
CA LEU A 251 -18.23 17.42 7.74
C LEU A 251 -18.91 16.95 6.44
N LYS A 252 -18.47 17.46 5.28
CA LYS A 252 -19.07 17.09 4.00
C LYS A 252 -18.78 15.62 3.65
N ARG A 253 -17.59 15.11 3.97
CA ARG A 253 -17.26 13.67 3.79
C ARG A 253 -18.19 12.78 4.62
N VAL A 254 -18.43 13.15 5.88
CA VAL A 254 -19.33 12.41 6.77
C VAL A 254 -20.77 12.41 6.23
N GLU A 255 -21.25 13.55 5.73
CA GLU A 255 -22.58 13.66 5.10
C GLU A 255 -22.70 12.74 3.89
N ILE A 256 -21.73 12.78 2.96
CA ILE A 256 -21.70 11.96 1.74
C ILE A 256 -21.73 10.46 2.07
N LEU A 257 -20.92 10.04 3.05
CA LEU A 257 -20.75 8.63 3.41
C LEU A 257 -21.82 8.12 4.37
N GLY A 258 -22.64 9.01 4.95
CA GLY A 258 -23.69 8.66 5.92
C GLY A 258 -24.69 7.63 5.38
N GLU A 259 -25.15 7.80 4.14
CA GLU A 259 -26.06 6.83 3.52
C GLU A 259 -25.37 5.52 3.15
N ALA A 260 -24.15 5.60 2.62
CA ALA A 260 -23.34 4.43 2.28
C ALA A 260 -23.02 3.55 3.49
N ARG A 261 -22.97 4.12 4.70
CA ARG A 261 -22.72 3.41 5.96
C ARG A 261 -23.61 2.18 6.15
N LYS A 262 -24.85 2.21 5.63
CA LYS A 262 -25.79 1.08 5.71
C LYS A 262 -25.22 -0.20 5.08
N LYS A 263 -24.33 -0.07 4.07
CA LYS A 263 -23.62 -1.17 3.42
C LYS A 263 -22.40 -1.65 4.21
N TYR A 264 -21.73 -0.75 4.93
CA TYR A 264 -20.46 -1.01 5.64
C TYR A 264 -20.69 -1.00 7.15
N ARG A 265 -21.12 -2.14 7.68
CA ARG A 265 -21.45 -2.28 9.11
C ARG A 265 -20.21 -2.37 10.01
N ASP A 266 -19.07 -2.76 9.47
CA ASP A 266 -17.81 -2.93 10.21
C ASP A 266 -16.64 -2.19 9.52
N CYS A 267 -15.57 -1.93 10.28
CA CYS A 267 -14.36 -1.24 9.85
C CYS A 267 -13.24 -2.25 9.58
N GLN A 268 -12.62 -2.15 8.40
CA GLN A 268 -11.50 -3.01 8.00
C GLN A 268 -10.29 -2.91 8.94
N TYR A 269 -10.08 -1.76 9.59
CA TYR A 269 -8.98 -1.59 10.54
C TYR A 269 -9.20 -2.37 11.85
N ARG A 270 -10.44 -2.78 12.15
CA ARG A 270 -10.73 -3.67 13.29
C ARG A 270 -10.46 -5.13 12.97
N THR A 271 -10.50 -5.56 11.72
CA THR A 271 -10.53 -6.99 11.36
C THR A 271 -9.21 -7.53 10.82
N VAL A 272 -8.53 -6.79 9.95
CA VAL A 272 -7.37 -7.30 9.18
C VAL A 272 -6.11 -6.45 9.33
N ARG A 273 -6.06 -5.60 10.36
CA ARG A 273 -4.94 -4.67 10.55
C ARG A 273 -4.58 -4.46 12.02
N THR A 274 -3.29 -4.42 12.34
CA THR A 274 -2.78 -4.01 13.65
C THR A 274 -1.66 -3.00 13.49
N THR A 275 -1.62 -2.01 14.38
CA THR A 275 -0.54 -1.02 14.42
C THR A 275 0.32 -1.25 15.66
N ILE A 276 1.63 -1.08 15.53
CA ILE A 276 2.62 -1.22 16.60
C ILE A 276 3.52 0.00 16.55
N ASN A 277 3.64 0.71 17.66
CA ASN A 277 4.53 1.86 17.80
C ASN A 277 5.98 1.40 18.02
N PHE A 278 6.94 2.32 17.89
CA PHE A 278 8.38 2.04 18.02
C PHE A 278 8.79 1.46 19.38
N ASP A 279 7.99 1.70 20.43
CA ASP A 279 8.19 1.20 21.79
C ASP A 279 7.47 -0.13 22.07
N GLY A 280 6.82 -0.70 21.05
CA GLY A 280 6.05 -1.93 21.14
C GLY A 280 4.59 -1.72 21.58
N SER A 281 4.17 -0.51 21.94
CA SER A 281 2.77 -0.24 22.29
C SER A 281 1.84 -0.41 21.09
N VAL A 282 0.58 -0.77 21.36
CA VAL A 282 -0.44 -1.08 20.34
C VAL A 282 -1.55 -0.04 20.45
N PRO A 283 -1.63 0.95 19.53
CA PRO A 283 -2.79 1.83 19.43
C PRO A 283 -4.01 1.08 18.89
N LEU A 284 -5.18 1.69 19.08
CA LEU A 284 -6.47 1.16 18.64
C LEU A 284 -6.50 0.88 17.13
N CYS A 285 -5.99 1.81 16.32
CA CYS A 285 -5.77 1.63 14.90
C CYS A 285 -4.71 2.61 14.36
N CYS A 286 -4.37 2.50 13.07
CA CYS A 286 -3.41 3.38 12.42
C CYS A 286 -3.87 4.85 12.33
N ALA A 287 -5.16 5.12 12.47
CA ALA A 287 -5.71 6.47 12.41
C ALA A 287 -5.73 7.18 13.78
N THR A 288 -5.38 6.49 14.88
CA THR A 288 -5.31 7.06 16.23
C THR A 288 -3.89 7.41 16.64
N PHE A 289 -3.73 8.34 17.58
CA PHE A 289 -2.44 8.80 18.08
C PHE A 289 -2.42 9.09 19.59
N GLU A 290 -3.54 9.54 20.18
CA GLU A 290 -3.55 9.94 21.60
C GLU A 290 -3.28 8.73 22.52
N GLU A 291 -2.61 8.95 23.66
CA GLU A 291 -2.29 7.88 24.64
C GLU A 291 -3.55 7.13 25.11
N ALA A 292 -4.67 7.84 25.22
CA ALA A 292 -5.97 7.26 25.57
C ALA A 292 -6.48 6.20 24.57
N GLN A 293 -5.89 6.12 23.37
CA GLN A 293 -6.21 5.11 22.36
C GLN A 293 -5.23 3.93 22.35
N ILE A 294 -4.25 3.87 23.27
CA ILE A 294 -3.36 2.72 23.43
C ILE A 294 -4.10 1.57 24.11
N ILE A 295 -4.24 0.44 23.40
CA ILE A 295 -4.97 -0.75 23.89
C ILE A 295 -4.05 -1.83 24.48
N ALA A 296 -2.75 -1.77 24.22
CA ALA A 296 -1.75 -2.57 24.92
C ALA A 296 -0.42 -1.82 25.03
N LYS A 297 0.27 -1.96 26.16
CA LYS A 297 1.58 -1.30 26.39
C LYS A 297 2.72 -1.99 25.64
N ASN A 298 2.59 -3.29 25.36
CA ASN A 298 3.59 -4.07 24.66
C ASN A 298 2.89 -5.15 23.83
N PHE A 299 3.18 -5.19 22.53
CA PHE A 299 2.65 -6.16 21.59
C PHE A 299 3.04 -7.59 21.97
N LEU A 300 4.24 -7.80 22.52
CA LEU A 300 4.73 -9.14 22.87
C LEU A 300 3.92 -9.81 24.00
N ASP A 301 3.22 -9.01 24.81
CA ASP A 301 2.49 -9.47 26.01
C ASP A 301 0.99 -9.66 25.76
N ILE A 302 0.51 -9.51 24.52
CA ILE A 302 -0.92 -9.60 24.18
C ILE A 302 -1.15 -10.50 22.96
N SER A 303 -2.20 -11.32 23.00
CA SER A 303 -2.55 -12.18 21.87
C SER A 303 -3.25 -11.38 20.75
N ARG A 304 -3.17 -11.89 19.51
CA ARG A 304 -3.98 -11.37 18.38
C ARG A 304 -5.47 -11.33 18.74
N GLN A 305 -6.00 -12.36 19.40
CA GLN A 305 -7.40 -12.43 19.79
C GLN A 305 -7.79 -11.33 20.78
N ASP A 306 -6.95 -11.07 21.78
CA ASP A 306 -7.21 -10.03 22.79
C ASP A 306 -7.10 -8.62 22.19
N ILE A 307 -6.16 -8.39 21.27
CA ILE A 307 -6.09 -7.13 20.51
C ILE A 307 -7.42 -6.90 19.80
N GLN A 308 -7.95 -7.91 19.09
CA GLN A 308 -9.23 -7.78 18.38
C GLN A 308 -10.39 -7.55 19.34
N ALA A 309 -10.47 -8.31 20.43
CA ALA A 309 -11.51 -8.13 21.45
C ALA A 309 -11.49 -6.69 22.01
N LYS A 310 -10.30 -6.15 22.30
CA LYS A 310 -10.14 -4.77 22.76
C LYS A 310 -10.60 -3.75 21.72
N LYS A 311 -10.29 -3.93 20.43
CA LYS A 311 -10.78 -3.02 19.36
C LYS A 311 -12.31 -3.00 19.28
N TYR A 312 -12.97 -4.15 19.40
CA TYR A 312 -14.44 -4.23 19.37
C TYR A 312 -15.09 -3.65 20.65
N ALA A 313 -14.43 -3.79 21.80
CA ALA A 313 -14.90 -3.23 23.06
C ALA A 313 -14.64 -1.73 23.19
N HIS A 314 -13.68 -1.17 22.45
CA HIS A 314 -13.24 0.22 22.63
C HIS A 314 -14.31 1.25 22.26
N GLY A 315 -14.59 2.18 23.18
CA GLY A 315 -15.62 3.20 23.01
C GLY A 315 -15.37 4.16 21.84
N PHE A 316 -14.09 4.44 21.53
CA PHE A 316 -13.74 5.35 20.42
C PHE A 316 -14.16 4.82 19.05
N CYS A 317 -14.07 3.50 18.81
CA CYS A 317 -14.53 2.91 17.55
C CYS A 317 -16.01 3.22 17.29
N LYS A 318 -16.87 3.16 18.33
CA LYS A 318 -18.29 3.49 18.19
C LYS A 318 -18.50 4.95 17.80
N LYS A 319 -17.73 5.88 18.40
CA LYS A 319 -17.79 7.31 18.08
C LYS A 319 -17.37 7.59 16.63
N CYS A 320 -16.25 7.02 16.20
CA CYS A 320 -15.73 7.14 14.85
C CYS A 320 -16.72 6.60 13.80
N GLN A 321 -17.28 5.40 14.06
CA GLN A 321 -18.23 4.74 13.16
C GLN A 321 -19.58 5.46 13.05
N ALA A 322 -20.09 6.00 14.15
CA ALA A 322 -21.33 6.79 14.14
C ALA A 322 -21.26 8.03 13.24
N ARG A 323 -20.05 8.49 12.93
CA ARG A 323 -19.76 9.62 12.03
C ARG A 323 -19.21 9.17 10.68
N SER A 324 -19.23 7.88 10.35
CA SER A 324 -18.64 7.34 9.12
C SER A 324 -17.16 7.70 8.89
N LEU A 325 -16.42 8.07 9.95
CA LEU A 325 -15.01 8.50 9.82
C LEU A 325 -14.09 7.32 9.50
N ASP A 326 -14.40 6.12 9.96
CA ASP A 326 -13.72 4.90 9.54
C ASP A 326 -13.82 4.70 8.03
N MET A 327 -14.96 5.02 7.40
CA MET A 327 -15.12 4.94 5.95
C MET A 327 -14.25 5.97 5.20
N VAL A 328 -14.03 7.15 5.79
CA VAL A 328 -13.08 8.16 5.27
C VAL A 328 -11.68 7.59 5.23
N TYR A 329 -11.25 6.91 6.30
CA TYR A 329 -9.88 6.40 6.42
C TYR A 329 -9.65 5.05 5.72
N THR A 330 -10.65 4.17 5.67
CA THR A 330 -10.58 2.91 4.91
C THR A 330 -10.77 3.12 3.42
N GLY A 331 -11.13 4.33 2.97
CA GLY A 331 -11.43 4.61 1.57
C GLY A 331 -12.65 3.85 1.06
N ALA A 332 -13.70 3.74 1.87
CA ALA A 332 -14.95 3.11 1.44
C ALA A 332 -15.75 4.10 0.55
N GLU A 333 -16.25 3.60 -0.58
CA GLU A 333 -16.97 4.39 -1.60
C GLU A 333 -16.24 5.69 -2.02
N PRO A 334 -14.95 5.61 -2.42
CA PRO A 334 -14.15 6.80 -2.69
C PRO A 334 -14.74 7.65 -3.83
N HIS A 335 -15.40 7.00 -4.78
CA HIS A 335 -16.06 7.65 -5.93
C HIS A 335 -17.12 8.68 -5.50
N LEU A 336 -17.82 8.48 -4.38
CA LEU A 336 -18.83 9.43 -3.88
C LEU A 336 -18.18 10.75 -3.45
N VAL A 337 -17.00 10.67 -2.85
CA VAL A 337 -16.23 11.86 -2.45
C VAL A 337 -15.57 12.50 -3.67
N GLU A 338 -15.07 11.69 -4.60
CA GLU A 338 -14.47 12.15 -5.86
C GLU A 338 -15.47 12.93 -6.72
N GLU A 339 -16.72 12.46 -6.83
CA GLU A 339 -17.79 13.16 -7.55
C GLU A 339 -18.03 14.55 -6.99
N GLN A 340 -18.07 14.68 -5.66
CA GLN A 340 -18.24 15.98 -4.99
C GLN A 340 -17.00 16.87 -5.15
N ALA A 341 -15.81 16.27 -5.25
CA ALA A 341 -14.57 17.01 -5.52
C ALA A 341 -14.52 17.60 -6.94
N LEU A 342 -15.30 17.07 -7.91
CA LEU A 342 -15.41 17.66 -9.25
C LEU A 342 -15.92 19.10 -9.21
N ALA A 343 -16.83 19.43 -8.29
CA ALA A 343 -17.34 20.78 -8.13
C ALA A 343 -16.28 21.77 -7.63
N VAL A 344 -15.18 21.27 -7.05
CA VAL A 344 -14.06 22.08 -6.51
C VAL A 344 -12.86 22.09 -7.45
N LEU A 345 -12.50 20.94 -8.02
CA LEU A 345 -11.29 20.75 -8.82
C LEU A 345 -11.54 20.86 -10.34
N GLY A 346 -12.79 20.82 -10.78
CA GLY A 346 -13.20 21.09 -12.16
C GLY A 346 -12.85 19.99 -13.18
N GLU A 347 -12.92 20.35 -14.47
CA GLU A 347 -12.83 19.40 -15.59
C GLU A 347 -11.47 18.69 -15.70
N LYS A 348 -10.36 19.32 -15.28
CA LYS A 348 -9.04 18.65 -15.29
C LYS A 348 -9.01 17.44 -14.36
N TYR A 349 -9.61 17.55 -13.18
CA TYR A 349 -9.70 16.43 -12.25
C TYR A 349 -10.65 15.35 -12.78
N LYS A 350 -11.74 15.73 -13.46
CA LYS A 350 -12.63 14.81 -14.14
C LYS A 350 -11.93 13.99 -15.23
N THR A 351 -11.10 14.65 -16.06
CA THR A 351 -10.28 13.95 -17.07
C THR A 351 -9.32 12.98 -16.40
N PHE A 352 -8.62 13.43 -15.34
CA PHE A 352 -7.75 12.55 -14.56
C PHE A 352 -8.50 11.33 -14.02
N LEU A 353 -9.67 11.50 -13.39
CA LEU A 353 -10.46 10.39 -12.85
C LEU A 353 -10.92 9.42 -13.93
N LYS A 354 -11.31 9.93 -15.11
CA LYS A 354 -11.68 9.07 -16.25
C LYS A 354 -10.53 8.15 -16.66
N ASP A 355 -9.31 8.68 -16.70
CA ASP A 355 -8.12 7.92 -17.09
C ASP A 355 -7.61 7.03 -15.93
N TRP A 356 -7.82 7.46 -14.68
CA TRP A 356 -7.31 6.81 -13.48
C TRP A 356 -8.20 5.67 -12.96
N ASN A 357 -9.51 5.80 -13.13
CA ASN A 357 -10.53 4.83 -12.72
C ASN A 357 -10.91 3.88 -13.86
N VAL A 358 -10.11 3.82 -14.94
CA VAL A 358 -10.20 2.72 -15.91
C VAL A 358 -10.10 1.41 -15.14
N SER A 359 -11.05 0.50 -15.39
CA SER A 359 -11.14 -0.77 -14.68
C SER A 359 -9.78 -1.48 -14.69
N LEU A 360 -9.29 -1.80 -13.49
CA LEU A 360 -8.12 -2.65 -13.32
C LEU A 360 -8.50 -4.13 -13.41
N ASP A 361 -9.67 -4.46 -13.98
CA ASP A 361 -10.10 -5.83 -14.26
C ASP A 361 -8.90 -6.63 -14.72
N PRO A 362 -8.51 -7.69 -14.00
CA PRO A 362 -7.37 -8.53 -14.33
C PRO A 362 -7.23 -8.67 -15.86
N ILE A 363 -6.12 -8.23 -16.45
CA ILE A 363 -5.80 -8.38 -17.87
C ILE A 363 -4.50 -9.16 -17.98
N VAL A 364 -4.52 -10.21 -18.79
CA VAL A 364 -3.34 -10.97 -19.22
C VAL A 364 -2.84 -10.32 -20.51
N GLU A 365 -1.59 -9.87 -20.51
CA GLU A 365 -0.90 -9.49 -21.74
C GLU A 365 -0.35 -10.76 -22.40
N TRP A 366 -0.77 -11.05 -23.62
CA TRP A 366 -0.31 -12.20 -24.38
C TRP A 366 -0.09 -11.81 -25.83
N GLN A 367 1.16 -11.89 -26.30
CA GLN A 367 1.54 -11.49 -27.67
C GLN A 367 0.96 -10.13 -28.07
N GLU A 368 1.17 -9.11 -27.23
CA GLU A 368 0.68 -7.73 -27.45
C GLU A 368 -0.85 -7.57 -27.45
N LYS A 369 -1.61 -8.64 -27.14
CA LYS A 369 -3.06 -8.59 -26.91
C LYS A 369 -3.35 -8.50 -25.42
N GLU A 370 -4.25 -7.60 -25.07
CA GLU A 370 -4.81 -7.46 -23.72
C GLU A 370 -6.13 -8.22 -23.65
N LEU A 371 -6.17 -9.25 -22.81
CA LEU A 371 -7.36 -10.06 -22.56
C LEU A 371 -7.73 -9.94 -21.09
N THR A 372 -9.02 -9.81 -20.75
CA THR A 372 -9.42 -9.95 -19.34
C THR A 372 -8.97 -11.33 -18.82
N ALA A 373 -8.75 -11.49 -17.52
CA ALA A 373 -8.31 -12.75 -16.93
C ALA A 373 -9.35 -13.83 -17.20
N GLN A 374 -10.64 -13.47 -17.18
CA GLN A 374 -11.70 -14.37 -17.58
C GLN A 374 -11.57 -14.74 -19.07
N ALA A 375 -11.38 -13.78 -19.98
CA ALA A 375 -11.21 -14.09 -21.40
C ALA A 375 -9.95 -14.92 -21.69
N ALA A 376 -8.85 -14.65 -20.99
CA ALA A 376 -7.61 -15.43 -21.08
C ALA A 376 -7.81 -16.85 -20.53
N TYR A 377 -8.52 -16.99 -19.41
CA TYR A 377 -8.90 -18.27 -18.84
C TYR A 377 -9.84 -19.06 -19.76
N ASP A 378 -10.81 -18.38 -20.37
CA ASP A 378 -11.77 -18.97 -21.30
C ASP A 378 -11.06 -19.45 -22.57
N LEU A 379 -10.15 -18.64 -23.12
CA LEU A 379 -9.29 -19.01 -24.25
C LEU A 379 -8.36 -20.18 -23.90
N ALA A 380 -7.74 -20.17 -22.73
CA ALA A 380 -6.90 -21.28 -22.26
C ALA A 380 -7.70 -22.58 -22.18
N THR A 381 -8.91 -22.50 -21.63
CA THR A 381 -9.84 -23.63 -21.52
C THR A 381 -10.32 -24.10 -22.89
N GLN A 382 -10.57 -23.17 -23.82
CA GLN A 382 -10.94 -23.47 -25.20
C GLN A 382 -9.82 -24.21 -25.94
N TYR A 383 -8.57 -23.74 -25.84
CA TYR A 383 -7.42 -24.44 -26.42
C TYR A 383 -7.23 -25.83 -25.81
N ALA A 384 -7.39 -25.96 -24.49
CA ALA A 384 -7.33 -27.25 -23.81
C ALA A 384 -8.42 -28.21 -24.32
N ALA A 385 -9.65 -27.72 -24.54
CA ALA A 385 -10.75 -28.51 -25.10
C ALA A 385 -10.53 -28.91 -26.57
N GLN A 386 -9.73 -28.15 -27.30
CA GLN A 386 -9.31 -28.44 -28.69
C GLN A 386 -8.02 -29.27 -28.77
N SER A 387 -7.49 -29.74 -27.65
CA SER A 387 -6.22 -30.46 -27.55
C SER A 387 -4.97 -29.66 -27.98
N ASP A 388 -5.05 -28.33 -28.07
CA ASP A 388 -3.89 -27.44 -28.24
C ASP A 388 -3.26 -27.15 -26.86
N LEU A 389 -2.64 -28.17 -26.28
CA LEU A 389 -2.14 -28.15 -24.90
C LEU A 389 -1.00 -27.14 -24.70
N VAL A 390 -0.19 -26.91 -25.73
CA VAL A 390 0.92 -25.94 -25.67
C VAL A 390 0.37 -24.53 -25.49
N ARG A 391 -0.62 -24.11 -26.30
CA ARG A 391 -1.24 -22.79 -26.13
C ARG A 391 -2.00 -22.70 -24.82
N ALA A 392 -2.76 -23.73 -24.45
CA ALA A 392 -3.47 -23.75 -23.18
C ALA A 392 -2.51 -23.52 -22.00
N LYS A 393 -1.39 -24.24 -21.94
CA LYS A 393 -0.36 -24.06 -20.92
C LYS A 393 0.22 -22.64 -20.94
N ASN A 394 0.57 -22.12 -22.10
CA ASN A 394 1.12 -20.76 -22.22
C ASN A 394 0.14 -19.70 -21.73
N PHE A 395 -1.16 -19.85 -22.02
CA PHE A 395 -2.18 -18.93 -21.51
C PHE A 395 -2.39 -19.09 -19.99
N PHE A 396 -2.47 -20.32 -19.47
CA PHE A 396 -2.58 -20.52 -18.03
C PHE A 396 -1.34 -20.03 -17.27
N LEU A 397 -0.14 -20.23 -17.83
CA LEU A 397 1.12 -19.68 -17.31
C LEU A 397 1.09 -18.16 -17.31
N ALA A 398 0.81 -17.52 -18.45
CA ALA A 398 0.68 -16.07 -18.54
C ALA A 398 -0.39 -15.52 -17.58
N LEU A 399 -1.50 -16.24 -17.40
CA LEU A 399 -2.56 -15.93 -16.45
C LEU A 399 -2.05 -15.99 -15.01
N ILE A 400 -1.35 -17.04 -14.57
CA ILE A 400 -0.88 -17.15 -13.18
C ILE A 400 0.36 -16.30 -12.90
N GLU A 401 1.16 -15.98 -13.92
CA GLU A 401 2.26 -15.01 -13.84
C GLU A 401 1.70 -13.59 -13.68
N SER A 402 0.64 -13.27 -14.43
CA SER A 402 -0.08 -12.01 -14.32
C SER A 402 -0.95 -11.95 -13.07
N PHE A 403 -1.40 -13.09 -12.53
CA PHE A 403 -2.32 -13.20 -11.40
C PHE A 403 -1.92 -14.37 -10.49
N LEU A 404 -0.92 -14.13 -9.64
CA LEU A 404 -0.33 -15.12 -8.73
C LEU A 404 -1.32 -15.81 -7.77
N LYS A 405 -2.54 -15.25 -7.60
CA LYS A 405 -3.63 -15.78 -6.78
C LYS A 405 -4.79 -16.38 -7.60
N HIS A 406 -4.64 -16.61 -8.90
CA HIS A 406 -5.71 -17.20 -9.73
C HIS A 406 -5.83 -18.72 -9.48
N GLY A 407 -6.54 -19.10 -8.42
CA GLY A 407 -6.67 -20.48 -7.94
C GLY A 407 -7.08 -21.49 -9.01
N GLU A 408 -8.13 -21.18 -9.77
CA GLU A 408 -8.60 -22.06 -10.85
C GLU A 408 -7.58 -22.20 -11.98
N GLY A 409 -6.77 -21.17 -12.24
CA GLY A 409 -5.75 -21.18 -13.29
C GLY A 409 -4.57 -22.06 -12.90
N LEU A 410 -4.13 -21.94 -11.64
CA LEU A 410 -3.14 -22.83 -11.03
C LEU A 410 -3.62 -24.29 -11.07
N TYR A 411 -4.89 -24.52 -10.73
CA TYR A 411 -5.48 -25.85 -10.78
C TYR A 411 -5.50 -26.43 -12.21
N LYS A 412 -5.97 -25.67 -13.20
CA LYS A 412 -5.98 -26.13 -14.61
C LYS A 412 -4.57 -26.41 -15.12
N LEU A 413 -3.60 -25.57 -14.79
CA LEU A 413 -2.21 -25.77 -15.17
C LEU A 413 -1.63 -27.04 -14.53
N GLY A 414 -1.87 -27.26 -13.23
CA GLY A 414 -1.50 -28.49 -12.54
C GLY A 414 -2.09 -29.73 -13.21
N LYS A 415 -3.35 -29.67 -13.63
CA LYS A 415 -4.02 -30.75 -14.38
C LYS A 415 -3.36 -31.03 -15.73
N LEU A 416 -2.95 -29.99 -16.46
CA LEU A 416 -2.26 -30.16 -17.74
C LEU A 416 -0.88 -30.82 -17.58
N HIS A 417 -0.13 -30.50 -16.51
CA HIS A 417 1.12 -31.19 -16.19
C HIS A 417 0.91 -32.63 -15.75
N ALA A 418 -0.11 -32.91 -14.93
CA ALA A 418 -0.44 -34.26 -14.50
C ALA A 418 -0.80 -35.17 -15.69
N ASN A 419 -1.56 -34.65 -16.67
CA ASN A 419 -1.90 -35.39 -17.89
C ASN A 419 -0.68 -35.74 -18.76
N GLU A 420 0.40 -34.96 -18.68
CA GLU A 420 1.68 -35.22 -19.36
C GLU A 420 2.65 -36.04 -18.50
N GLN A 421 2.21 -36.55 -17.34
CA GLN A 421 3.04 -37.27 -16.38
C GLN A 421 4.18 -36.43 -15.78
N ASP A 422 4.10 -35.10 -15.88
CA ASP A 422 5.00 -34.16 -15.21
C ASP A 422 4.48 -33.87 -13.79
N TYR A 423 4.57 -34.90 -12.95
CA TYR A 423 3.98 -34.89 -11.61
C TYR A 423 4.64 -33.87 -10.66
N LEU A 424 5.91 -33.55 -10.88
CA LEU A 424 6.63 -32.55 -10.09
C LEU A 424 6.01 -31.15 -10.25
N ASN A 425 5.78 -30.72 -11.50
CA ASN A 425 5.12 -29.44 -11.75
C ASN A 425 3.64 -29.48 -11.38
N ALA A 426 2.96 -30.61 -11.61
CA ALA A 426 1.57 -30.78 -11.20
C ALA A 426 1.39 -30.57 -9.68
N GLU A 427 2.22 -31.22 -8.86
CA GLU A 427 2.17 -31.11 -7.40
C GLU A 427 2.47 -29.68 -6.94
N LYS A 428 3.49 -29.04 -7.54
CA LYS A 428 3.83 -27.63 -7.27
C LYS A 428 2.63 -26.70 -7.48
N TYR A 429 1.92 -26.83 -8.60
CA TYR A 429 0.77 -25.96 -8.89
C TYR A 429 -0.45 -26.31 -8.05
N TYR A 430 -0.72 -27.59 -7.78
CA TYR A 430 -1.83 -27.99 -6.91
C TYR A 430 -1.66 -27.54 -5.46
N LYS A 431 -0.47 -27.68 -4.86
CA LYS A 431 -0.21 -27.15 -3.50
C LYS A 431 -0.55 -25.67 -3.40
N ARG A 432 -0.17 -24.90 -4.42
CA ARG A 432 -0.45 -23.47 -4.52
C ARG A 432 -1.92 -23.16 -4.79
N ALA A 433 -2.62 -23.98 -5.58
CA ALA A 433 -4.06 -23.85 -5.79
C ALA A 433 -4.83 -24.13 -4.48
N VAL A 434 -4.45 -25.18 -3.73
CA VAL A 434 -5.07 -25.56 -2.45
C VAL A 434 -4.84 -24.51 -1.37
N SER A 435 -3.66 -23.88 -1.32
CA SER A 435 -3.41 -22.80 -0.36
C SER A 435 -4.30 -21.58 -0.61
N LEU A 436 -4.76 -21.37 -1.84
CA LEU A 436 -5.65 -20.26 -2.20
C LEU A 436 -7.13 -20.64 -2.08
N CYS A 437 -7.48 -21.88 -2.39
CA CYS A 437 -8.83 -22.42 -2.29
C CYS A 437 -8.77 -23.87 -1.81
N PRO A 438 -9.04 -24.12 -0.52
CA PRO A 438 -9.00 -25.47 0.06
C PRO A 438 -9.91 -26.49 -0.64
N GLY A 439 -10.92 -26.04 -1.38
CA GLY A 439 -11.80 -26.89 -2.18
C GLY A 439 -11.10 -27.71 -3.27
N HIS A 440 -9.87 -27.35 -3.66
CA HIS A 440 -9.06 -28.15 -4.61
C HIS A 440 -8.31 -29.32 -3.96
N LYS A 441 -8.35 -29.49 -2.63
CA LYS A 441 -7.59 -30.50 -1.89
C LYS A 441 -7.79 -31.95 -2.38
N PRO A 442 -9.01 -32.41 -2.75
CA PRO A 442 -9.20 -33.77 -3.26
C PRO A 442 -8.36 -34.12 -4.49
N TYR A 443 -7.98 -33.13 -5.30
CA TYR A 443 -7.18 -33.35 -6.51
C TYR A 443 -5.68 -33.47 -6.21
N LEU A 444 -5.18 -32.75 -5.19
CA LEU A 444 -3.82 -32.94 -4.70
C LEU A 444 -3.67 -34.33 -4.07
N ASP A 445 -4.65 -34.73 -3.27
CA ASP A 445 -4.65 -36.05 -2.62
C ASP A 445 -4.69 -37.19 -3.67
N ALA A 446 -5.46 -37.02 -4.76
CA ALA A 446 -5.49 -37.96 -5.88
C ALA A 446 -4.15 -38.05 -6.63
N LEU A 447 -3.42 -36.93 -6.78
CA LEU A 447 -2.09 -36.93 -7.41
C LEU A 447 -1.06 -37.67 -6.53
N SER A 448 -1.10 -37.48 -5.21
CA SER A 448 -0.22 -38.17 -4.27
C SER A 448 -0.41 -39.69 -4.31
N GLN A 449 -1.65 -40.17 -4.45
CA GLN A 449 -1.93 -41.60 -4.61
C GLN A 449 -1.33 -42.18 -5.90
N VAL A 450 -1.30 -41.42 -7.00
CA VAL A 450 -0.69 -41.88 -8.26
C VAL A 450 0.84 -41.91 -8.17
N CYS A 451 1.46 -40.97 -7.45
CA CYS A 451 2.91 -40.92 -7.27
C CYS A 451 3.43 -41.98 -6.28
N GLU A 452 2.61 -42.47 -5.34
CA GLU A 452 2.97 -43.59 -4.46
C GLU A 452 2.97 -44.95 -5.18
N HIS A 453 2.41 -45.02 -6.40
CA HIS A 453 2.24 -46.25 -7.19
C HIS A 453 3.02 -46.23 -8.53
N ALA A 454 3.81 -45.20 -8.79
CA ALA A 454 4.68 -45.03 -9.96
C ALA A 454 6.15 -45.03 -9.51
#